data_AF-E4T1G3-F1
#
_entry.id   AF-E4T1G3-F1
#
_cell.length_a   1.000
_cell.length_b   1.000
_cell.length_c   1.000
_cell.angle_alpha   90.00
_cell.angle_beta   90.00
_cell.angle_gamma   90.00
#
_symmetry.space_group_name_H-M   'P 1'
#
loop_
_entity.id
_entity.type
_entity.pdbx_description
1 polymer ?
#
loop_
_entity_poly.entity_id
_entity_poly.type
_entity_poly.pdbx_seq_one_letter_code
_entity_poly.pdbx_strand_id
1 'polypeptide(L)' 'MEKEKRIIVDYRVKKNLLELGTYPTIRKALNGDISTPQKISIRNTAIKLGGVIIK' A
#
# COMPACT_ATOMS: atom_id res chain seq x y z
N MET A 1 11.84 2.23 -13.88
CA MET A 1 10.90 2.58 -12.80
C MET A 1 11.34 1.86 -11.54
N GLU A 2 11.83 2.59 -10.56
CA GLU A 2 12.26 2.05 -9.28
C GLU A 2 11.03 1.50 -8.52
N LYS A 3 11.09 0.24 -8.11
CA LYS A 3 10.05 -0.37 -7.27
C LYS A 3 10.51 -0.28 -5.83
N GLU A 4 9.68 0.32 -4.98
CA GLU A 4 9.95 0.29 -3.55
C GLU A 4 9.74 -1.11 -2.97
N LYS A 5 10.23 -1.30 -1.75
CA LYS A 5 9.98 -2.47 -0.93
C LYS A 5 8.50 -2.76 -0.79
N ARG A 6 8.18 -4.05 -0.69
CA ARG A 6 6.81 -4.52 -0.53
C ARG A 6 6.34 -4.29 0.92
N ILE A 7 5.05 -4.03 1.08
CA ILE A 7 4.40 -3.86 2.38
C ILE A 7 3.41 -5.02 2.56
N ILE A 8 3.53 -5.75 3.67
CA ILE A 8 2.54 -6.71 4.12
C ILE A 8 1.62 -6.03 5.13
N VAL A 9 0.33 -6.27 5.00
CA VAL A 9 -0.70 -5.69 5.85
C VAL A 9 -1.71 -6.75 6.26
N ASP A 10 -2.19 -6.66 7.49
CA ASP A 10 -3.25 -7.51 8.00
C ASP A 10 -4.60 -7.19 7.35
N TYR A 11 -5.55 -8.11 7.51
CA TYR A 11 -6.89 -7.96 6.95
C TYR A 11 -7.61 -6.67 7.39
N ARG A 12 -7.45 -6.27 8.66
CA ARG A 12 -8.04 -5.04 9.20
C ARG A 12 -7.52 -3.80 8.46
N VAL A 13 -6.20 -3.73 8.27
CA VAL A 13 -5.55 -2.64 7.52
C VAL A 13 -6.00 -2.64 6.07
N LYS A 14 -6.11 -3.81 5.42
CA LYS A 14 -6.65 -3.90 4.05
C LYS A 14 -8.05 -3.31 3.94
N LYS A 15 -8.91 -3.56 4.92
CA LYS A 15 -10.28 -3.01 4.92
C LYS A 15 -10.25 -1.48 4.95
N ASN A 16 -9.41 -0.89 5.80
CA ASN A 16 -9.25 0.57 5.87
C ASN A 16 -8.68 1.16 4.57
N LEU A 17 -7.75 0.45 3.91
CA LEU A 17 -7.17 0.91 2.64
C LEU A 17 -8.19 0.93 1.48
N LEU A 18 -9.28 0.17 1.55
CA LEU A 18 -10.33 0.18 0.53
C LEU A 18 -11.04 1.53 0.43
N GLU A 19 -11.00 2.36 1.48
CA GLU A 19 -11.50 3.74 1.44
C GLU A 19 -10.65 4.64 0.54
N LEU A 20 -9.40 4.25 0.26
CA LEU A 20 -8.44 5.02 -0.54
C LEU A 20 -8.37 4.58 -2.01
N GLY A 21 -9.01 3.46 -2.38
CA GLY A 21 -9.01 2.99 -3.76
C GLY A 21 -9.42 1.53 -3.95
N THR A 22 -9.31 1.06 -5.19
CA THR A 22 -9.69 -0.31 -5.54
C THR A 22 -8.62 -1.32 -5.13
N TYR A 23 -9.03 -2.58 -4.95
CA TYR A 23 -8.10 -3.66 -4.61
C TYR A 23 -6.90 -3.80 -5.56
N PRO A 24 -7.06 -3.72 -6.90
CA PRO A 24 -5.90 -3.74 -7.81
C PRO A 24 -4.91 -2.59 -7.58
N THR A 25 -5.40 -1.38 -7.31
CA THR A 25 -4.55 -0.21 -7.03
C THR A 25 -3.80 -0.38 -5.72
N ILE A 26 -4.49 -0.83 -4.66
CA ILE A 26 -3.88 -1.11 -3.36
C ILE A 26 -2.83 -2.20 -3.49
N ARG A 27 -3.12 -3.29 -4.19
CA ARG A 27 -2.18 -4.40 -4.43
C ARG A 27 -0.91 -3.90 -5.12
N LYS A 28 -1.03 -3.06 -6.15
CA LYS A 28 0.12 -2.46 -6.84
C LYS A 28 0.93 -1.57 -5.89
N ALA A 29 0.26 -0.69 -5.14
CA ALA A 29 0.90 0.20 -4.17
C ALA A 29 1.68 -0.57 -3.10
N LEU A 30 1.07 -1.60 -2.51
CA LEU A 30 1.72 -2.48 -1.53
C LEU A 30 2.90 -3.25 -2.12
N ASN A 31 2.88 -3.55 -3.42
CA ASN A 31 3.98 -4.20 -4.14
C ASN A 31 5.07 -3.24 -4.64
N GLY A 32 5.10 -1.99 -4.15
CA GLY A 32 6.18 -1.05 -4.47
C GLY A 32 5.91 -0.11 -5.64
N ASP A 33 4.73 -0.17 -6.24
CA ASP A 33 4.35 0.75 -7.32
C ASP A 33 3.94 2.11 -6.74
N ILE A 34 4.77 3.12 -6.97
CA ILE A 34 4.55 4.52 -6.53
C ILE A 34 4.27 5.45 -7.71
N SER A 35 3.79 4.92 -8.85
CA SER A 35 3.64 5.71 -10.08
C SER A 35 2.57 6.82 -10.00
N THR A 36 1.75 6.86 -8.95
CA THR A 36 0.71 7.88 -8.78
C THR A 36 0.64 8.37 -7.34
N PRO A 37 0.18 9.63 -7.10
CA PRO A 37 -0.02 10.17 -5.75
C PRO A 37 -0.94 9.30 -4.88
N GLN A 38 -1.97 8.69 -5.48
CA GLN A 38 -2.86 7.77 -4.78
C GLN A 38 -2.13 6.55 -4.21
N LYS A 39 -1.22 5.94 -4.98
CA LYS A 39 -0.45 4.77 -4.51
C LYS A 39 0.53 5.15 -3.41
N ILE A 40 1.13 6.34 -3.49
CA ILE A 40 1.98 6.88 -2.42
C ILE A 40 1.16 7.06 -1.13
N SER A 41 -0.03 7.65 -1.23
CA SER A 41 -0.94 7.80 -0.08
C SER A 41 -1.35 6.46 0.53
N ILE A 42 -1.66 5.45 -0.29
CA ILE A 42 -1.97 4.09 0.16
C ILE A 42 -0.79 3.49 0.93
N ARG A 43 0.45 3.64 0.44
CA ARG A 43 1.65 3.12 1.14
C ARG A 43 1.86 3.81 2.48
N ASN A 44 1.78 5.14 2.51
CA ASN A 44 1.94 5.91 3.74
C ASN A 44 0.88 5.53 4.78
N THR A 45 -0.37 5.33 4.34
CA THR A 45 -1.46 4.88 5.22
C THR A 45 -1.23 3.45 5.69
N ALA A 46 -0.79 2.55 4.82
CA ALA A 46 -0.47 1.18 5.18
C ALA A 46 0.60 1.12 6.28
N ILE A 47 1.67 1.92 6.17
CA ILE A 47 2.73 2.01 7.19
C ILE A 47 2.19 2.57 8.51
N LYS A 48 1.42 3.68 8.46
CA LYS A 48 0.81 4.28 9.66
C LYS A 48 -0.11 3.32 10.42
N LEU A 49 -0.79 2.42 9.71
CA LEU A 49 -1.71 1.45 10.28
C LEU A 49 -1.03 0.13 10.71
N GLY A 50 0.30 0.06 10.72
CA GLY A 50 1.05 -1.12 11.18
C GLY A 50 1.47 -2.10 10.09
N GLY A 51 1.48 -1.68 8.83
CA GLY A 51 2.03 -2.47 7.72
C GLY A 51 3.53 -2.68 7.86
N VAL A 52 4.00 -3.90 7.56
CA VAL A 52 5.39 -4.32 7.69
C VAL A 52 6.08 -4.24 6.33
N ILE A 53 7.17 -3.48 6.25
CA ILE A 53 8.01 -3.38 5.04
C ILE A 53 8.92 -4.62 4.97
N ILE A 54 8.83 -5.37 3.88
CA ILE A 54 9.69 -6.52 3.59
C ILE A 54 10.68 -6.19 2.46
N LYS A 55 11.91 -6.70 2.60
CA LYS A 55 12.96 -6.56 1.58
C LYS A 55 12.61 -7.34 0.32
#